data_AF-A0A815U745-F1
#
_entry.id   AF-A0A815U745-F1
#
_cell.length_a   1.000
_cell.length_b   1.000
_cell.length_c   1.000
_cell.angle_alpha   90.00
_cell.angle_beta   90.00
_cell.angle_gamma   90.00
#
_symmetry.space_group_name_H-M   'P 1'
#
loop_
_entity.id
_entity.type
_entity.pdbx_description
1 polymer ?
#
loop_
_entity_poly.entity_id
_entity_poly.type
_entity_poly.pdbx_seq_one_letter_code
_entity_poly.pdbx_strand_id
1 'polypeptide(L)'
;MIFMIYFILIITATIVCRDIEDILSNPYGTKAHGPQKSLDELRQQMIDLHYANNRNYFDNITYEIYNISQQDETSARYTKREIGININSQLINGRFYRLENPLKHFSILEPANGCNNGTVLTRQSAEQQKCIIATNAGFFNTKTGDCLGNVIRNGKIVQKPGIHNVNFGITKDDLMVK
;
A
#
# COMPACT_ATOMS: atom_id res chain seq x y z
N MET A 1 -5.43 -66.40 -21.51
CA MET A 1 -6.37 -65.63 -20.68
C MET A 1 -5.58 -64.53 -19.99
N ILE A 2 -6.07 -63.29 -20.14
CA ILE A 2 -5.54 -61.96 -19.76
C ILE A 2 -5.15 -61.92 -18.25
N PHE A 3 -4.14 -61.18 -17.78
CA PHE A 3 -4.25 -59.77 -17.33
C PHE A 3 -2.93 -59.00 -17.38
N MET A 4 -2.87 -58.01 -18.28
CA MET A 4 -1.97 -56.85 -18.17
C MET A 4 -2.59 -55.90 -17.13
N ILE A 5 -1.92 -55.71 -16.00
CA ILE A 5 -2.33 -54.74 -14.99
C ILE A 5 -1.70 -53.39 -15.36
N TYR A 6 -2.49 -52.49 -15.92
CA TYR A 6 -2.13 -51.08 -16.05
C TYR A 6 -2.35 -50.39 -14.70
N PHE A 7 -1.27 -50.11 -13.98
CA PHE A 7 -1.30 -49.12 -12.89
C PHE A 7 -1.32 -47.73 -13.52
N ILE A 8 -2.52 -47.20 -13.76
CA ILE A 8 -2.71 -45.77 -14.00
C ILE A 8 -2.53 -45.10 -12.64
N LEU A 9 -1.36 -44.52 -12.41
CA LEU A 9 -1.11 -43.63 -11.30
C LEU A 9 -1.91 -42.34 -11.57
N ILE A 10 -3.15 -42.29 -11.11
CA ILE A 10 -3.92 -41.05 -11.02
C ILE A 10 -3.26 -40.23 -9.90
N ILE A 11 -2.28 -39.40 -10.26
CA ILE A 11 -1.86 -38.33 -9.38
C ILE A 11 -3.04 -37.35 -9.34
N THR A 12 -3.84 -37.47 -8.28
CA THR A 12 -4.81 -36.44 -7.94
C THR A 12 -4.03 -35.16 -7.71
N ALA A 13 -4.15 -34.20 -8.62
CA ALA A 13 -3.78 -32.83 -8.34
C ALA A 13 -4.76 -32.32 -7.29
N THR A 14 -4.42 -32.50 -6.01
CA THR A 14 -4.99 -31.67 -4.95
C THR A 14 -4.47 -30.25 -5.19
N ILE A 15 -5.19 -29.50 -6.02
CA ILE A 15 -5.15 -28.06 -5.96
C ILE A 15 -5.71 -27.72 -4.59
N VAL A 16 -4.82 -27.61 -3.59
CA VAL A 16 -5.17 -26.93 -2.36
C VAL A 16 -5.27 -25.46 -2.74
N CYS A 17 -6.45 -25.03 -3.18
CA CYS A 17 -6.86 -23.64 -3.09
C CYS A 17 -6.91 -23.35 -1.59
N ARG A 18 -5.76 -22.99 -1.00
CA ARG A 18 -5.75 -22.41 0.33
C ARG A 18 -6.29 -21.01 0.13
N ASP A 19 -7.52 -20.78 0.58
CA ASP A 19 -8.18 -19.49 0.46
C ASP A 19 -7.24 -18.39 1.00
N ILE A 20 -7.06 -17.34 0.21
CA ILE A 20 -6.22 -16.18 0.55
C ILE A 20 -6.71 -15.49 1.86
N GLU A 21 -7.91 -15.83 2.33
CA GLU A 21 -8.52 -15.33 3.56
C GLU A 21 -7.81 -15.79 4.85
N ASP A 22 -7.04 -16.89 4.83
CA ASP A 22 -6.36 -17.40 6.03
C ASP A 22 -5.20 -16.51 6.53
N ILE A 23 -4.80 -15.48 5.77
CA ILE A 23 -3.77 -14.50 6.15
C ILE A 23 -4.32 -13.07 6.05
N LEU A 24 -5.57 -12.86 6.47
CA LEU A 24 -6.15 -11.52 6.54
C LEU A 24 -5.66 -10.75 7.77
N SER A 25 -4.81 -9.76 7.55
CA SER A 25 -4.49 -8.75 8.56
C SER A 25 -5.45 -7.57 8.46
N ASN A 26 -6.56 -7.61 9.22
CA ASN A 26 -7.54 -6.53 9.27
C ASN A 26 -7.35 -5.65 10.54
N PRO A 27 -6.85 -4.41 10.40
CA PRO A 27 -6.59 -3.53 11.55
C PRO A 27 -7.85 -3.04 12.28
N TYR A 28 -9.05 -3.17 11.71
CA TYR A 28 -10.31 -2.68 12.30
C TYR A 28 -11.24 -3.81 12.75
N GLY A 29 -10.88 -5.08 12.52
CA GLY A 29 -11.73 -6.22 12.87
C GLY A 29 -13.12 -6.11 12.24
N THR A 30 -14.17 -6.13 13.07
CA THR A 30 -15.57 -5.99 12.62
C THR A 30 -16.05 -4.54 12.47
N LYS A 31 -15.21 -3.55 12.81
CA LYS A 31 -15.56 -2.13 12.73
C LYS A 31 -15.37 -1.58 11.31
N ALA A 32 -15.98 -0.43 11.05
CA ALA A 32 -15.72 0.34 9.84
C ALA A 32 -14.23 0.71 9.73
N HIS A 33 -13.75 0.85 8.49
CA HIS A 33 -12.37 1.24 8.22
C HIS A 33 -12.10 2.66 8.71
N GLY A 34 -11.05 2.81 9.53
CA GLY A 34 -10.60 4.10 10.06
C GLY A 34 -11.33 4.58 11.32
N PRO A 35 -10.75 5.54 12.05
CA PRO A 35 -11.35 6.09 13.25
C PRO A 35 -12.60 6.92 12.90
N GLN A 36 -13.59 6.91 13.79
CA GLN A 36 -14.77 7.78 13.73
C GLN A 36 -14.52 9.07 14.56
N LYS A 37 -13.34 9.65 14.40
CA LYS A 37 -12.92 10.89 15.08
C LYS A 37 -12.89 12.02 14.07
N SER A 38 -13.24 13.22 14.49
CA SER A 38 -13.05 14.44 13.72
C SER A 38 -11.56 14.81 13.59
N LEU A 39 -11.24 15.66 12.62
CA LEU A 39 -9.88 16.18 12.46
C LEU A 39 -9.40 16.97 13.68
N ASP A 40 -10.32 17.69 14.36
CA ASP A 40 -9.97 18.50 15.53
C ASP A 40 -9.64 17.63 16.74
N GLU A 41 -10.36 16.51 16.93
CA GLU A 41 -10.00 15.52 17.96
C GLU A 41 -8.64 14.89 17.70
N LEU A 42 -8.28 14.65 16.44
CA LEU A 42 -6.98 14.10 16.07
C LEU A 42 -5.85 15.11 16.27
N ARG A 43 -6.08 16.38 15.94
CA ARG A 43 -5.15 17.49 16.23
C ARG A 43 -4.88 17.59 17.73
N GLN A 44 -5.93 17.59 18.54
CA GLN A 44 -5.76 17.69 20.00
C GLN A 44 -4.94 16.53 20.56
N GLN A 45 -5.22 15.29 20.12
CA GLN A 45 -4.44 14.12 20.54
C GLN A 45 -2.97 14.19 20.11
N MET A 46 -2.69 14.75 18.93
CA MET A 46 -1.31 14.96 18.48
C MET A 46 -0.59 16.00 19.36
N ILE A 47 -1.25 17.11 19.69
CA ILE A 47 -0.72 18.15 20.58
C ILE A 47 -0.40 17.54 21.96
N ASP A 48 -1.33 16.79 22.53
CA ASP A 48 -1.17 16.14 23.83
C ASP A 48 0.03 15.16 23.82
N LEU A 49 0.22 14.41 22.73
CA LEU A 49 1.35 13.51 22.54
C LEU A 49 2.68 14.25 22.40
N HIS A 50 2.74 15.37 21.68
CA HIS A 50 3.97 16.16 21.56
C HIS A 50 4.36 16.81 22.89
N TYR A 51 3.37 17.32 23.63
CA TYR A 51 3.56 17.87 24.97
C TYR A 51 4.12 16.83 25.94
N ALA A 52 3.53 15.62 25.96
CA ALA A 52 3.98 14.53 26.83
C ALA A 52 5.43 14.07 26.56
N ASN A 53 5.97 14.33 25.36
CA ASN A 53 7.31 13.94 24.96
C ASN A 53 8.36 15.06 25.15
N ASN A 54 8.08 16.10 25.95
CA ASN A 54 8.94 17.28 26.14
C ASN A 54 9.40 17.95 24.82
N ARG A 55 8.65 17.73 23.73
CA ARG A 55 8.82 18.55 22.55
C ARG A 55 8.05 19.82 22.81
N ASN A 56 8.76 20.93 23.05
CA ASN A 56 8.18 22.29 23.09
C ASN A 56 7.70 22.75 21.69
N TYR A 57 7.16 21.83 20.90
CA TYR A 57 6.74 22.02 19.52
C TYR A 57 5.22 21.90 19.49
N PHE A 58 4.55 23.05 19.65
CA PHE A 58 3.11 23.19 19.53
C PHE A 58 2.76 23.53 18.09
N ASP A 59 2.78 22.53 17.23
CA ASP A 59 2.29 22.70 15.87
C ASP A 59 0.92 22.05 15.73
N ASN A 60 0.00 22.78 15.11
CA ASN A 60 -1.38 22.34 14.86
C ASN A 60 -1.52 21.68 13.48
N ILE A 61 -0.39 21.39 12.83
CA ILE A 61 -0.34 20.59 11.61
C ILE A 61 -0.36 19.11 11.96
N THR A 62 -1.12 18.33 11.19
CA THR A 62 -1.22 16.87 11.35
C THR A 62 -0.47 16.12 10.26
N TYR A 63 0.50 16.78 9.64
CA TYR A 63 1.26 16.27 8.50
C TYR A 63 2.67 16.87 8.51
N GLU A 64 3.57 16.20 7.82
CA GLU A 64 4.96 16.57 7.63
C GLU A 64 5.20 16.87 6.15
N ILE A 65 6.00 17.90 5.87
CA ILE A 65 6.40 18.30 4.52
C ILE A 65 7.89 18.07 4.32
N TYR A 66 8.26 17.50 3.17
CA TYR A 66 9.65 17.33 2.78
C TYR A 66 9.88 17.77 1.33
N ASN A 67 11.05 18.35 1.09
CA ASN A 67 11.53 18.58 -0.28
C ASN A 67 11.79 17.24 -0.96
N ILE A 68 11.32 17.12 -2.21
CA ILE A 68 11.57 15.95 -3.03
C ILE A 68 12.99 16.00 -3.59
N SER A 69 13.70 14.87 -3.56
CA SER A 69 14.98 14.75 -4.24
C SER A 69 14.77 14.92 -5.75
N GLN A 70 15.24 16.02 -6.33
CA GLN A 70 15.23 16.24 -7.77
C GLN A 70 16.66 16.00 -8.30
N GLN A 71 16.77 15.12 -9.29
CA GLN A 71 18.00 14.89 -10.04
C GLN A 71 17.59 14.93 -11.50
N ASP A 72 18.28 15.73 -12.32
CA ASP A 72 18.10 15.91 -13.78
C ASP A 72 16.74 15.44 -14.34
N GLU A 73 15.84 16.38 -14.67
CA GLU A 73 14.38 16.18 -14.86
C GLU A 73 13.98 15.01 -15.78
N THR A 74 14.90 14.54 -16.64
CA THR A 74 14.65 13.57 -17.70
C THR A 74 14.63 12.10 -17.26
N SER A 75 15.20 11.74 -16.10
CA SER A 75 15.24 10.34 -15.68
C SER A 75 15.15 10.12 -14.16
N ALA A 76 14.50 9.02 -13.77
CA ALA A 76 14.58 8.50 -12.41
C ALA A 76 15.62 7.40 -12.28
N ARG A 77 16.29 7.39 -11.13
CA ARG A 77 17.18 6.29 -10.72
C ARG A 77 16.58 5.59 -9.52
N TYR A 78 16.73 4.28 -9.44
CA TYR A 78 16.34 3.53 -8.25
C TYR A 78 17.48 2.65 -7.74
N THR A 79 17.51 2.45 -6.42
CA THR A 79 18.36 1.45 -5.78
C THR A 79 17.48 0.38 -5.17
N LYS A 80 17.82 -0.90 -5.40
CA LYS A 80 17.20 -2.06 -4.78
C LYS A 80 18.14 -2.66 -3.75
N ARG A 81 17.63 -2.99 -2.56
CA ARG A 81 18.33 -3.77 -1.53
C ARG A 81 17.43 -4.90 -1.06
N GLU A 82 17.98 -6.10 -0.97
CA GLU A 82 17.33 -7.20 -0.24
C GLU A 82 17.68 -7.04 1.25
N ILE A 83 16.69 -7.16 2.13
CA ILE A 83 16.83 -7.03 3.57
C ILE A 83 16.47 -8.37 4.20
N GLY A 84 17.35 -8.91 5.04
CA GLY A 84 17.06 -10.08 5.87
C GLY A 84 17.15 -9.68 7.35
N ILE A 85 16.08 -9.91 8.11
CA ILE A 85 16.04 -9.65 9.55
C ILE A 85 15.73 -10.97 10.26
N ASN A 86 16.54 -11.33 11.25
CA ASN A 86 16.24 -12.46 12.12
C ASN A 86 15.40 -11.97 13.31
N ILE A 87 14.16 -12.44 13.40
CA ILE A 87 13.26 -12.19 14.52
C ILE A 87 12.89 -13.54 15.13
N ASN A 88 13.22 -13.76 16.40
CA ASN A 88 12.93 -15.02 17.10
C ASN A 88 13.38 -16.28 16.32
N SER A 89 14.60 -16.26 15.80
CA SER A 89 15.18 -17.33 14.97
C SER A 89 14.48 -17.58 13.62
N GLN A 90 13.58 -16.69 13.20
CA GLN A 90 12.97 -16.71 11.88
C GLN A 90 13.60 -15.62 11.00
N LEU A 91 14.14 -16.03 9.85
CA LEU A 91 14.62 -15.09 8.84
C LEU A 91 13.43 -14.51 8.07
N ILE A 92 13.20 -13.21 8.23
CA ILE A 92 12.22 -12.43 7.48
C ILE A 92 12.95 -11.69 6.36
N ASN A 93 12.59 -12.00 5.12
CA ASN A 93 13.15 -11.37 3.94
C ASN A 93 12.22 -10.27 3.41
N GLY A 94 12.79 -9.14 3.01
CA GLY A 94 12.10 -8.00 2.46
C GLY A 94 12.91 -7.30 1.38
N ARG A 95 12.26 -6.38 0.66
CA ARG A 95 12.89 -5.57 -0.39
C ARG A 95 12.73 -4.10 -0.07
N PHE A 96 13.83 -3.37 -0.13
CA PHE A 96 13.86 -1.93 0.01
C PHE A 96 14.20 -1.29 -1.32
N TYR A 97 13.35 -0.35 -1.73
CA TYR A 97 13.54 0.44 -2.93
C TYR A 97 13.70 1.92 -2.55
N ARG A 98 14.77 2.54 -3.02
CA ARG A 98 14.93 3.99 -2.99
C ARG A 98 14.73 4.52 -4.40
N LEU A 99 13.77 5.42 -4.58
CA LEU A 99 13.55 6.16 -5.81
C LEU A 99 14.16 7.56 -5.68
N GLU A 100 14.96 7.95 -6.65
CA GLU A 100 15.48 9.30 -6.82
C GLU A 100 14.77 9.96 -8.00
N ASN A 101 14.52 11.26 -7.91
CA ASN A 101 13.64 11.98 -8.83
C ASN A 101 12.22 11.37 -8.93
N PRO A 102 11.47 11.23 -7.82
CA PRO A 102 10.14 10.64 -7.86
C PRO A 102 9.09 11.53 -8.55
N LEU A 103 9.39 12.82 -8.77
CA LEU A 103 8.52 13.70 -9.51
C LEU A 103 8.34 13.14 -10.94
N LYS A 104 7.09 13.00 -11.39
CA LYS A 104 6.70 12.35 -12.67
C LYS A 104 7.10 10.87 -12.84
N HIS A 105 7.81 10.27 -11.88
CA HIS A 105 8.26 8.86 -11.92
C HIS A 105 7.66 7.99 -10.81
N PHE A 106 6.97 8.61 -9.85
CA PHE A 106 6.11 7.95 -8.88
C PHE A 106 4.64 8.14 -9.27
N SER A 107 3.82 7.10 -9.12
CA SER A 107 2.40 7.17 -9.43
C SER A 107 1.60 6.22 -8.53
N ILE A 108 0.43 6.70 -8.10
CA ILE A 108 -0.60 5.86 -7.49
C ILE A 108 -1.53 5.41 -8.63
N LEU A 109 -1.68 4.10 -8.77
CA LEU A 109 -2.55 3.50 -9.76
C LEU A 109 -3.79 2.93 -9.08
N GLU A 110 -4.94 3.13 -9.73
CA GLU A 110 -6.12 2.35 -9.41
C GLU A 110 -5.90 0.88 -9.83
N PRO A 111 -6.69 -0.05 -9.26
CA PRO A 111 -6.89 -1.36 -9.88
C PRO A 111 -7.18 -1.21 -11.38
N ALA A 112 -6.72 -2.15 -12.22
CA ALA A 112 -6.83 -2.08 -13.68
C ALA A 112 -8.29 -1.99 -14.19
N ASN A 113 -9.21 -2.52 -13.40
CA ASN A 113 -10.66 -2.45 -13.54
C ASN A 113 -11.27 -1.18 -12.92
N GLY A 114 -10.49 -0.37 -12.20
CA GLY A 114 -10.92 0.84 -11.48
C GLY A 114 -11.27 0.56 -10.02
N CYS A 115 -11.29 1.63 -9.21
CA CYS A 115 -11.85 1.53 -7.85
C CYS A 115 -13.34 1.15 -7.90
N ASN A 116 -13.76 0.27 -6.98
CA ASN A 116 -15.13 -0.26 -6.84
C ASN A 116 -15.57 -1.27 -7.92
N ASN A 117 -14.64 -1.80 -8.70
CA ASN A 117 -14.93 -2.81 -9.72
C ASN A 117 -14.28 -4.18 -9.40
N GLY A 118 -13.96 -4.43 -8.13
CA GLY A 118 -13.26 -5.63 -7.66
C GLY A 118 -11.75 -5.47 -7.57
N THR A 119 -11.04 -6.56 -7.24
CA THR A 119 -9.57 -6.56 -7.09
C THR A 119 -8.88 -7.10 -8.34
N VAL A 120 -7.64 -6.65 -8.57
CA VAL A 120 -6.74 -7.21 -9.59
C VAL A 120 -5.35 -7.42 -9.02
N LEU A 121 -4.53 -8.23 -9.70
CA LEU A 121 -3.13 -8.39 -9.34
C LEU A 121 -2.38 -7.08 -9.60
N THR A 122 -1.46 -6.69 -8.70
CA THR A 122 -0.58 -5.53 -8.88
C THR A 122 0.13 -5.55 -10.25
N ARG A 123 0.52 -6.73 -10.73
CA ARG A 123 1.14 -6.92 -12.04
C ARG A 123 0.27 -6.39 -13.18
N GLN A 124 -1.04 -6.63 -13.15
CA GLN A 124 -1.95 -6.23 -14.23
C GLN A 124 -2.03 -4.70 -14.34
N SER A 125 -2.20 -3.99 -13.21
CA SER A 125 -2.16 -2.52 -13.19
C SER A 125 -0.79 -1.96 -13.59
N ALA A 126 0.28 -2.60 -13.14
CA ALA A 126 1.66 -2.17 -13.42
C ALA A 126 2.01 -2.28 -14.91
N GLU A 127 1.61 -3.37 -15.57
CA GLU A 127 1.87 -3.59 -17.00
C GLU A 127 1.18 -2.55 -17.88
N GLN A 128 -0.06 -2.16 -17.54
CA GLN A 128 -0.80 -1.12 -18.27
C GLN A 128 -0.08 0.24 -18.29
N GLN A 129 0.71 0.53 -17.26
CA GLN A 129 1.47 1.79 -17.12
C GLN A 129 2.97 1.59 -17.32
N LYS A 130 3.41 0.40 -17.76
CA LYS A 130 4.82 0.06 -18.00
C LYS A 130 5.71 0.33 -16.77
N CYS A 131 5.21 0.07 -15.57
CA CYS A 131 5.97 0.30 -14.35
C CYS A 131 7.21 -0.60 -14.27
N ILE A 132 8.34 -0.01 -13.86
CA ILE A 132 9.58 -0.77 -13.59
C ILE A 132 9.48 -1.50 -12.24
N ILE A 133 8.93 -0.82 -11.24
CA ILE A 133 8.69 -1.36 -9.89
C ILE A 133 7.24 -1.06 -9.51
N ALA A 134 6.56 -2.04 -8.93
CA ALA A 134 5.22 -1.88 -8.38
C ALA A 134 5.04 -2.74 -7.13
N THR A 135 4.23 -2.24 -6.20
CA THR A 135 3.81 -2.96 -4.98
C THR A 135 2.32 -2.70 -4.75
N ASN A 136 1.64 -3.58 -4.03
CA ASN A 136 0.32 -3.26 -3.50
C ASN A 136 0.42 -2.06 -2.55
N ALA A 137 -0.64 -1.27 -2.45
CA ALA A 137 -0.65 0.00 -1.75
C ALA A 137 -1.79 0.08 -0.73
N GLY A 138 -2.81 0.90 -1.01
CA GLY A 138 -3.90 1.19 -0.08
C GLY A 138 -4.72 -0.03 0.36
N PHE A 139 -5.41 0.12 1.49
CA PHE A 139 -6.40 -0.85 1.94
C PHE A 139 -7.60 -0.88 1.00
N PHE A 140 -8.26 -2.04 0.97
CA PHE A 140 -9.50 -2.26 0.22
C PHE A 140 -10.42 -3.17 1.04
N ASN A 141 -11.71 -3.13 0.74
CA ASN A 141 -12.66 -4.07 1.31
C ASN A 141 -12.44 -5.44 0.66
N THR A 142 -12.02 -6.45 1.43
CA THR A 142 -11.69 -7.76 0.86
C THR A 142 -12.88 -8.54 0.32
N LYS A 143 -14.12 -8.18 0.71
CA LYS A 143 -15.34 -8.80 0.22
C LYS A 143 -15.84 -8.20 -1.09
N THR A 144 -15.71 -6.89 -1.25
CA THR A 144 -16.25 -6.16 -2.42
C THR A 144 -15.17 -5.73 -3.42
N GLY A 145 -13.93 -5.59 -2.96
CA GLY A 145 -12.83 -5.01 -3.72
C GLY A 145 -12.83 -3.48 -3.75
N ASP A 146 -13.70 -2.82 -3.00
CA ASP A 146 -13.78 -1.35 -2.97
C ASP A 146 -12.52 -0.73 -2.36
N CYS A 147 -12.05 0.36 -2.95
CA CYS A 147 -10.93 1.13 -2.45
C CYS A 147 -11.29 1.80 -1.12
N LEU A 148 -10.34 1.87 -0.17
CA LEU A 148 -10.54 2.57 1.11
C LEU A 148 -9.56 3.74 1.26
N GLY A 149 -9.99 4.80 1.96
CA GLY A 149 -9.18 6.00 2.20
C GLY A 149 -9.13 6.96 1.01
N ASN A 150 -8.25 7.96 1.08
CA ASN A 150 -8.13 8.97 0.03
C ASN A 150 -7.31 8.42 -1.14
N VAL A 151 -7.79 8.65 -2.37
CA VAL A 151 -7.07 8.27 -3.59
C VAL A 151 -7.08 9.46 -4.55
N ILE A 152 -5.89 9.94 -4.89
CA ILE A 152 -5.66 10.97 -5.90
C ILE A 152 -4.71 10.39 -6.93
N ARG A 153 -5.10 10.41 -8.20
CA ARG A 153 -4.31 9.89 -9.31
C ARG A 153 -4.12 10.98 -10.35
N ASN A 154 -2.86 11.30 -10.67
CA ASN A 154 -2.51 12.31 -11.67
C ASN A 154 -3.27 13.64 -11.47
N GLY A 155 -3.35 14.10 -10.22
CA GLY A 155 -4.05 15.33 -9.83
C GLY A 155 -5.58 15.23 -9.79
N LYS A 156 -6.19 14.09 -10.16
CA LYS A 156 -7.63 13.87 -10.09
C LYS A 156 -8.02 13.15 -8.80
N ILE A 157 -9.04 13.65 -8.12
CA ILE A 157 -9.63 12.99 -6.96
C ILE A 157 -10.41 11.77 -7.47
N VAL A 158 -9.95 10.58 -7.10
CA VAL A 158 -10.67 9.32 -7.34
C VAL A 158 -11.68 9.10 -6.21
N GLN A 159 -11.24 9.24 -4.96
CA GLN A 159 -12.13 9.23 -3.79
C GLN A 159 -11.54 9.98 -2.59
N LYS A 160 -12.42 10.51 -1.73
CA LYS A 160 -12.06 11.21 -0.49
C LYS A 160 -13.17 11.05 0.56
N PRO A 161 -13.25 9.89 1.25
CA PRO A 161 -14.39 9.56 2.11
C PRO A 161 -14.45 10.34 3.44
N GLY A 162 -13.50 11.24 3.71
CA GLY A 162 -13.45 12.00 4.98
C GLY A 162 -12.96 11.19 6.18
N ILE A 163 -12.37 10.01 5.95
CA ILE A 163 -11.81 9.15 6.99
C ILE A 163 -10.34 9.51 7.21
N HIS A 164 -9.96 9.65 8.48
CA HIS A 164 -8.63 10.10 8.88
C HIS A 164 -7.70 8.93 9.22
N ASN A 165 -7.10 8.35 8.19
CA ASN A 165 -5.95 7.47 8.30
C ASN A 165 -4.66 8.17 7.83
N VAL A 166 -3.52 7.50 7.98
CA VAL A 166 -2.24 8.00 7.45
C VAL A 166 -2.35 8.16 5.94
N ASN A 167 -1.85 9.29 5.42
CA ASN A 167 -1.78 9.57 3.99
C ASN A 167 -0.32 9.69 3.56
N PHE A 168 -0.11 9.54 2.26
CA PHE A 168 1.17 9.83 1.61
C PHE A 168 0.85 10.44 0.24
N GLY A 169 1.55 11.51 -0.13
CA GLY A 169 1.31 12.17 -1.40
C GLY A 169 2.45 13.06 -1.86
N ILE A 170 2.38 13.41 -3.14
CA ILE A 170 3.21 14.45 -3.77
C ILE A 170 2.28 15.58 -4.18
N THR A 171 2.61 16.81 -3.78
CA THR A 171 1.83 18.00 -4.11
C THR A 171 2.17 18.50 -5.51
N LYS A 172 1.35 19.44 -6.02
CA LYS A 172 1.64 20.19 -7.27
C LYS A 172 2.86 21.12 -7.15
N ASP A 173 3.28 21.41 -5.92
CA ASP A 173 4.41 22.29 -5.59
C ASP A 173 5.67 21.46 -5.33
N ASP A 174 5.70 20.22 -5.81
CA ASP A 174 6.82 19.27 -5.73
C ASP A 174 7.28 18.94 -4.30
N LEU A 175 6.33 18.92 -3.36
CA LEU A 175 6.57 18.53 -1.97
C LEU A 175 6.03 17.14 -1.68
N MET A 176 6.75 16.38 -0.86
CA MET A 176 6.26 15.13 -0.29
C MET A 176 5.52 15.43 1.02
N VAL A 177 4.32 14.89 1.17
CA VAL A 177 3.48 15.04 2.38
C VAL A 177 3.23 13.68 2.99
N LYS A 178 3.39 13.58 4.31
CA LYS A 178 3.13 12.39 5.11
C LYS A 178 2.29 12.75 6.34
#